data_AF-A0A836S5T9-F1
#
_entry.id   AF-A0A836S5T9-F1
#
_cell.length_a   1.000
_cell.length_b   1.000
_cell.length_c   1.000
_cell.angle_alpha   90.00
_cell.angle_beta   90.00
_cell.angle_gamma   90.00
#
_symmetry.space_group_name_H-M   'P 1'
#
loop_
_entity.id
_entity.type
_entity.pdbx_description
1 polymer ?
#
loop_
_entity_poly.entity_id
_entity_poly.type
_entity_poly.pdbx_seq_one_letter_code
_entity_poly.pdbx_strand_id
1 'polypeptide(L)'
;MLMDLVSRCIKQNRKGGYILLMPQYRPDIGRSLAQYFELNFYDYRQEVMLPLGWDAARIPLNELDDCLFQEALEKPLLAFNVEALITTKSEKLRRQWLYEFIHKPWPNKILLPLAIHQSDAPDFSTNVCDLQEIPLPEQNLINRLAL
;
A
#
# COMPACT_ATOMS: atom_id res chain seq x y z
N MET A 1 3.84 -14.81 -12.86
CA MET A 1 4.85 -13.75 -13.01
C MET A 1 4.70 -12.63 -11.98
N LEU A 2 3.61 -11.83 -11.99
CA LEU A 2 3.40 -10.77 -10.98
C LEU A 2 3.36 -11.34 -9.55
N MET A 3 2.52 -12.36 -9.32
CA MET A 3 2.41 -13.02 -8.02
C MET A 3 3.74 -13.61 -7.55
N ASP A 4 4.54 -14.17 -8.46
CA ASP A 4 5.85 -14.74 -8.13
C ASP A 4 6.83 -13.67 -7.69
N LEU A 5 6.85 -12.51 -8.35
CA LEU A 5 7.75 -11.43 -7.98
C LEU A 5 7.36 -10.81 -6.65
N VAL A 6 6.06 -10.57 -6.43
CA VAL A 6 5.56 -10.11 -5.13
C VAL A 6 5.94 -11.14 -4.07
N SER A 7 5.72 -12.44 -4.31
CA SER A 7 6.10 -13.52 -3.37
C SER A 7 7.58 -13.49 -2.98
N ARG A 8 8.47 -13.17 -3.94
CA ARG A 8 9.92 -13.05 -3.67
C ARG A 8 10.25 -11.84 -2.80
N CYS A 9 9.55 -10.73 -2.97
CA CYS A 9 9.74 -9.55 -2.12
C CYS A 9 9.15 -9.77 -0.73
N ILE A 10 7.91 -10.27 -0.65
CA ILE A 10 7.27 -10.60 0.61
C ILE A 10 7.70 -11.98 1.10
N LYS A 11 8.96 -12.07 1.54
CA LYS A 11 9.53 -13.24 2.24
C LYS A 11 8.44 -13.89 3.11
N GLN A 12 8.10 -15.14 2.82
CA GLN A 12 6.78 -15.70 3.16
C GLN A 12 6.40 -15.54 4.65
N ASN A 13 7.35 -15.47 5.59
CA ASN A 13 7.08 -15.37 7.03
C ASN A 13 7.69 -14.16 7.77
N ARG A 14 8.11 -13.07 7.09
CA ARG A 14 8.63 -11.89 7.79
C ARG A 14 7.53 -10.84 8.00
N LYS A 15 7.37 -10.39 9.26
CA LYS A 15 6.53 -9.25 9.65
C LYS A 15 7.19 -7.94 9.25
N GLY A 16 6.40 -6.89 9.03
CA GLY A 16 6.90 -5.57 8.66
C GLY A 16 6.12 -4.92 7.52
N GLY A 17 6.55 -3.71 7.17
CA GLY A 17 5.98 -2.92 6.08
C GLY A 17 6.70 -3.22 4.78
N TYR A 18 5.92 -3.43 3.73
CA TYR A 18 6.38 -3.71 2.37
C TYR A 18 5.72 -2.72 1.41
N ILE A 19 6.51 -2.13 0.53
CA ILE A 19 6.02 -1.20 -0.48
C ILE A 19 6.03 -1.92 -1.83
N LEU A 20 4.93 -1.81 -2.58
CA LEU A 20 4.85 -2.27 -3.97
C LEU A 20 4.81 -1.06 -4.89
N LEU A 21 5.84 -0.85 -5.69
CA LEU A 21 5.87 0.21 -6.70
C LEU A 21 5.10 -0.28 -7.93
N MET A 22 3.86 0.19 -8.06
CA MET A 22 2.94 -0.20 -9.10
C MET A 22 3.11 0.71 -10.31
N PRO A 23 3.20 0.19 -11.55
CA PRO A 23 3.35 1.04 -12.74
C PRO A 23 2.15 2.00 -12.95
N GLN A 24 0.99 1.66 -12.39
CA GLN A 24 -0.23 2.47 -12.46
C GLN A 24 -1.21 2.06 -11.36
N TYR A 25 -2.18 2.93 -11.08
CA TYR A 25 -3.27 2.66 -10.16
C TYR A 25 -4.15 1.49 -10.64
N ARG A 26 -4.17 0.39 -9.87
CA ARG A 26 -4.81 -0.89 -10.22
C ARG A 26 -5.51 -1.54 -9.03
N PRO A 27 -6.74 -1.12 -8.67
CA PRO A 27 -7.48 -1.71 -7.56
C PRO A 27 -7.83 -3.18 -7.78
N ASP A 28 -8.04 -3.58 -9.03
CA ASP A 28 -8.28 -4.98 -9.41
C ASP A 28 -7.08 -5.88 -9.07
N ILE A 29 -5.86 -5.39 -9.30
CA ILE A 29 -4.63 -6.10 -8.91
C ILE A 29 -4.48 -6.11 -7.39
N GLY A 30 -4.74 -4.98 -6.72
CA GLY A 30 -4.70 -4.91 -5.26
C GLY A 30 -5.61 -5.96 -4.61
N ARG A 31 -6.86 -6.09 -5.07
CA ARG A 31 -7.79 -7.12 -4.60
C ARG A 31 -7.30 -8.53 -4.90
N SER A 32 -6.78 -8.76 -6.11
CA SER A 32 -6.23 -10.06 -6.50
C SER A 32 -5.03 -10.46 -5.64
N LEU A 33 -4.15 -9.51 -5.31
CA LEU A 33 -3.01 -9.71 -4.41
C LEU A 33 -3.48 -10.06 -3.00
N ALA A 34 -4.44 -9.30 -2.46
CA ALA A 34 -4.98 -9.59 -1.14
C ALA A 34 -5.60 -10.98 -1.07
N GLN A 35 -6.38 -11.37 -2.07
CA GLN A 35 -6.96 -12.71 -2.14
C GLN A 35 -5.88 -13.80 -2.26
N TYR A 36 -4.91 -13.64 -3.18
CA TYR A 36 -3.88 -14.64 -3.42
C TYR A 36 -2.95 -14.87 -2.23
N PHE A 37 -2.64 -13.80 -1.48
CA PHE A 37 -1.76 -13.85 -0.30
C PHE A 37 -2.51 -13.92 1.03
N GLU A 38 -3.83 -14.14 1.01
CA GLU A 38 -4.69 -14.23 2.20
C GLU A 38 -4.56 -13.01 3.13
N LEU A 39 -4.46 -11.81 2.54
CA LEU A 39 -4.36 -10.55 3.24
C LEU A 39 -5.75 -9.96 3.45
N ASN A 40 -5.93 -9.21 4.53
CA ASN A 40 -7.04 -8.27 4.62
C ASN A 40 -6.87 -7.19 3.54
N PHE A 41 -7.88 -6.98 2.70
CA PHE A 41 -7.90 -5.81 1.83
C PHE A 41 -8.54 -4.65 2.58
N TYR A 42 -7.78 -3.61 2.87
CA TYR A 42 -8.27 -2.43 3.58
C TYR A 42 -8.10 -1.18 2.73
N ASP A 43 -9.20 -0.56 2.32
CA ASP A 43 -9.19 0.67 1.53
C ASP A 43 -9.25 1.88 2.46
N TYR A 44 -8.07 2.42 2.81
CA TYR A 44 -7.96 3.52 3.77
C TYR A 44 -8.78 4.76 3.34
N ARG A 45 -8.89 5.00 2.03
CA ARG A 45 -9.69 6.11 1.52
C ARG A 45 -11.17 5.89 1.78
N GLN A 46 -11.70 4.70 1.48
CA GLN A 46 -13.12 4.41 1.68
C GLN A 46 -13.50 4.37 3.16
N GLU A 47 -12.67 3.71 3.98
CA GLU A 47 -12.98 3.45 5.38
C GLU A 47 -12.76 4.69 6.28
N VAL A 48 -11.73 5.50 6.01
CA VAL A 48 -11.31 6.59 6.91
C VAL A 48 -11.48 7.97 6.28
N MET A 49 -10.97 8.17 5.05
CA MET A 49 -10.94 9.50 4.47
C MET A 49 -12.30 9.98 3.96
N LEU A 50 -13.07 9.10 3.30
CA LEU A 50 -14.33 9.46 2.67
C LEU A 50 -15.36 10.02 3.67
N PRO A 51 -15.55 9.44 4.88
CA PRO A 51 -16.43 10.01 5.90
C PRO A 51 -16.04 11.42 6.37
N LEU A 52 -14.75 11.77 6.32
CA LEU A 52 -14.24 13.07 6.77
C LEU A 52 -14.27 14.14 5.67
N GLY A 53 -14.47 13.75 4.41
CA GLY A 53 -14.56 14.66 3.27
C GLY A 53 -13.37 15.61 3.18
N TRP A 54 -13.62 16.91 3.30
CA TRP A 54 -12.59 17.96 3.16
C TRP A 54 -11.58 17.96 4.30
N ASP A 55 -11.94 17.45 5.47
CA ASP A 55 -11.04 17.38 6.62
C ASP A 55 -10.07 16.20 6.56
N ALA A 56 -10.25 15.26 5.62
CA ALA A 56 -9.38 14.10 5.47
C ALA A 56 -7.91 14.46 5.24
N ALA A 57 -7.63 15.60 4.59
CA ALA A 57 -6.25 16.08 4.39
C ALA A 57 -5.55 16.46 5.70
N ARG A 58 -6.30 16.70 6.78
CA ARG A 58 -5.77 17.11 8.09
C ARG A 58 -5.37 15.91 8.96
N ILE A 59 -5.77 14.69 8.61
CA ILE A 59 -5.38 13.47 9.35
C ILE A 59 -3.85 13.41 9.44
N PRO A 60 -3.26 13.37 10.63
CA PRO A 60 -1.81 13.29 10.80
C PRO A 60 -1.31 11.86 10.52
N LEU A 61 -0.04 11.72 10.14
CA LEU A 61 0.51 10.42 9.71
C LEU A 61 0.62 9.39 10.84
N ASN A 62 0.66 9.82 12.09
CA ASN A 62 0.62 8.91 13.24
C ASN A 62 -0.76 8.24 13.41
N GLU A 63 -1.86 8.92 13.09
CA GLU A 63 -3.20 8.30 13.10
C GLU A 63 -3.34 7.25 12.00
N LEU A 64 -2.68 7.47 10.85
CA LEU A 64 -2.53 6.43 9.83
C LEU A 64 -1.75 5.23 10.38
N ASP A 65 -0.64 5.47 11.08
CA ASP A 65 0.13 4.37 11.68
C ASP A 65 -0.71 3.55 12.67
N ASP A 66 -1.44 4.23 13.57
CA ASP A 66 -2.30 3.58 14.56
C ASP A 66 -3.37 2.73 13.88
N CYS A 67 -4.03 3.27 12.85
CA CYS A 67 -5.03 2.55 12.06
C CYS A 67 -4.43 1.29 11.40
N LEU A 68 -3.30 1.43 10.70
CA LEU A 68 -2.63 0.31 10.05
C LEU A 68 -2.15 -0.74 11.06
N PHE A 69 -1.70 -0.31 12.24
CA PHE A 69 -1.31 -1.20 13.32
C PHE A 69 -2.49 -2.04 13.81
N GLN A 70 -3.64 -1.40 14.08
CA GLN A 70 -4.85 -2.10 14.54
C GLN A 70 -5.34 -3.09 13.50
N GLU A 71 -5.46 -2.68 12.24
CA GLU A 71 -5.90 -3.56 11.14
C GLU A 71 -4.96 -4.75 10.91
N ALA A 72 -3.68 -4.59 11.22
CA ALA A 72 -2.67 -5.63 11.11
C ALA A 72 -2.55 -6.52 12.37
N LEU A 73 -3.31 -6.31 13.45
CA LEU A 73 -3.19 -7.14 14.66
C LEU A 73 -3.57 -8.60 14.41
N GLU A 74 -4.69 -8.81 13.72
CA GLU A 74 -5.27 -10.15 13.56
C GLU A 74 -4.70 -10.89 12.35
N LYS A 75 -4.45 -10.19 11.25
CA LYS A 75 -4.03 -10.79 9.98
C LYS A 75 -3.12 -9.86 9.17
N PRO A 76 -2.33 -10.41 8.23
CA PRO A 76 -1.64 -9.61 7.23
C PRO A 76 -2.58 -8.68 6.47
N LEU A 77 -2.08 -7.52 6.07
CA LEU A 77 -2.84 -6.41 5.52
C LEU A 77 -2.32 -6.01 4.15
N LEU A 78 -3.23 -5.70 3.22
CA LEU A 78 -2.96 -4.88 2.06
C LEU A 78 -3.66 -3.54 2.27
N ALA A 79 -2.87 -2.52 2.60
CA ALA A 79 -3.32 -1.18 2.91
C ALA A 79 -3.44 -0.38 1.62
N PHE A 80 -4.61 -0.47 0.98
CA PHE A 80 -4.89 0.19 -0.28
C PHE A 80 -5.28 1.65 -0.08
N ASN A 81 -5.02 2.49 -1.08
CA ASN A 81 -5.34 3.93 -1.08
C ASN A 81 -4.75 4.77 0.06
N VAL A 82 -3.80 4.24 0.84
CA VAL A 82 -3.00 5.05 1.78
C VAL A 82 -2.29 6.21 1.07
N GLU A 83 -1.95 6.00 -0.21
CA GLU A 83 -1.34 7.01 -1.07
C GLU A 83 -2.19 8.31 -1.15
N ALA A 84 -3.51 8.21 -1.01
CA ALA A 84 -4.40 9.37 -1.01
C ALA A 84 -4.12 10.30 0.18
N LEU A 85 -3.89 9.76 1.38
CA LEU A 85 -3.57 10.57 2.55
C LEU A 85 -2.16 11.15 2.44
N ILE A 86 -1.15 10.33 2.11
CA ILE A 86 0.24 10.81 2.06
C ILE A 86 0.41 11.89 0.97
N THR A 87 -0.37 11.86 -0.12
CA THR A 87 -0.38 12.90 -1.16
C THR A 87 -0.67 14.29 -0.60
N THR A 88 -1.43 14.38 0.50
CA THR A 88 -1.74 15.66 1.16
C THR A 88 -0.58 16.23 1.97
N LYS A 89 0.52 15.49 2.12
CA LYS A 89 1.69 15.86 2.92
C LYS A 89 2.82 16.36 2.04
N SER A 90 3.72 17.16 2.62
CA SER A 90 4.93 17.61 1.93
C SER A 90 5.82 16.41 1.56
N GLU A 91 6.62 16.55 0.50
CA GLU A 91 7.56 15.52 0.06
C GLU A 91 8.46 15.02 1.18
N LYS A 92 9.02 15.95 1.97
CA LYS A 92 9.85 15.63 3.14
C LYS A 92 9.14 14.68 4.10
N LEU A 93 7.87 14.96 4.42
CA LEU A 93 7.08 14.13 5.33
C LEU A 93 6.73 12.77 4.70
N ARG A 94 6.38 12.74 3.42
CA ARG A 94 6.09 11.48 2.72
C ARG A 94 7.30 10.54 2.71
N ARG A 95 8.47 11.05 2.31
CA ARG A 95 9.72 10.28 2.27
C ARG A 95 10.11 9.76 3.64
N GLN A 96 10.05 10.63 4.65
CA GLN A 96 10.31 10.23 6.03
C GLN A 96 9.36 9.10 6.47
N TRP A 97 8.06 9.27 6.23
CA TRP A 97 7.08 8.26 6.63
C TRP A 97 7.25 6.94 5.89
N LEU A 98 7.53 6.95 4.58
CA LEU A 98 7.79 5.73 3.80
C LEU A 98 9.05 5.00 4.28
N TYR A 99 10.10 5.75 4.63
CA TYR A 99 11.29 5.20 5.26
C TYR A 99 10.98 4.56 6.61
N GLU A 100 10.25 5.25 7.49
CA GLU A 100 9.87 4.71 8.79
C GLU A 100 8.94 3.49 8.64
N PHE A 101 7.98 3.53 7.71
CA PHE A 101 7.00 2.47 7.47
C PHE A 101 7.67 1.10 7.24
N ILE A 102 8.73 1.03 6.43
CA ILE A 102 9.42 -0.24 6.15
C ILE A 102 10.26 -0.75 7.34
N HIS A 103 10.58 0.11 8.32
CA HIS A 103 11.39 -0.21 9.49
C HIS A 103 10.56 -0.37 10.78
N LYS A 104 9.29 0.06 10.79
CA LYS A 104 8.40 -0.06 11.94
C LYS A 104 8.12 -1.53 12.31
N PRO A 105 7.99 -1.83 13.61
CA PRO A 105 7.71 -3.17 14.10
C PRO A 105 6.21 -3.51 13.99
N TRP A 106 5.70 -3.68 12.77
CA TRP A 106 4.30 -4.02 12.55
C TRP A 106 3.94 -5.40 13.13
N PRO A 107 2.72 -5.58 13.67
CA PRO A 107 2.29 -6.81 14.31
C PRO A 107 2.13 -7.96 13.32
N ASN A 108 1.81 -7.65 12.06
CA ASN A 108 1.86 -8.55 10.91
C ASN A 108 2.47 -7.86 9.69
N LYS A 109 2.45 -8.56 8.55
CA LYS A 109 2.87 -8.02 7.26
C LYS A 109 1.86 -6.99 6.77
N ILE A 110 2.34 -5.84 6.31
CA ILE A 110 1.53 -4.80 5.65
C ILE A 110 2.10 -4.54 4.27
N LEU A 111 1.31 -4.76 3.24
CA LEU A 111 1.61 -4.40 1.87
C LEU A 111 0.96 -3.06 1.50
N LEU A 112 1.77 -2.13 1.02
CA LEU A 112 1.36 -0.79 0.64
C LEU A 112 1.68 -0.56 -0.85
N PRO A 113 0.67 -0.60 -1.72
CA PRO A 113 0.85 -0.22 -3.12
C PRO A 113 1.03 1.29 -3.27
N LEU A 114 2.06 1.72 -4.02
CA LEU A 114 2.30 3.09 -4.44
C LEU A 114 2.31 3.17 -5.96
N ALA A 115 1.54 4.08 -6.54
CA ALA A 115 1.53 4.31 -7.98
C ALA A 115 1.97 5.73 -8.35
N ILE A 116 1.76 6.71 -7.47
CA ILE A 116 1.98 8.14 -7.75
C ILE A 116 3.33 8.60 -7.19
N HIS A 117 3.64 8.28 -5.93
CA HIS A 117 4.82 8.77 -5.21
C HIS A 117 5.92 7.70 -5.12
N GLN A 118 6.13 6.95 -6.20
CA GLN A 118 7.11 5.86 -6.24
C GLN A 118 8.54 6.36 -6.00
N SER A 119 8.87 7.55 -6.50
CA SER A 119 10.18 8.19 -6.30
C SER A 119 10.45 8.66 -4.86
N ASP A 120 9.43 8.64 -3.99
CA ASP A 120 9.59 8.92 -2.56
C ASP A 120 9.87 7.65 -1.74
N ALA A 121 9.81 6.47 -2.35
CA ALA A 121 10.11 5.21 -1.67
C ALA A 121 11.61 5.09 -1.34
N PRO A 122 11.98 4.40 -0.24
CA PRO A 122 13.39 4.20 0.11
C PRO A 122 14.14 3.34 -0.90
N ASP A 123 15.26 3.83 -1.42
CA ASP A 123 16.11 3.08 -2.33
C ASP A 123 16.74 1.83 -1.68
N PHE A 124 17.01 0.80 -2.50
CA PHE A 124 17.79 -0.40 -2.15
C PHE A 124 17.29 -1.23 -0.95
N SER A 125 16.06 -1.00 -0.48
CA SER A 125 15.47 -1.79 0.61
C SER A 125 14.90 -3.12 0.09
N THR A 126 15.18 -4.21 0.80
CA THR A 126 14.57 -5.52 0.49
C THR A 126 13.05 -5.56 0.68
N ASN A 127 12.49 -4.55 1.34
CA ASN A 127 11.06 -4.43 1.59
C ASN A 127 10.34 -3.55 0.55
N VAL A 128 11.04 -3.08 -0.48
CA VAL A 128 10.46 -2.37 -1.62
C VAL A 128 10.49 -3.31 -2.83
N CYS A 129 9.33 -3.55 -3.43
CA CYS A 129 9.18 -4.35 -4.63
C CYS A 129 8.91 -3.43 -5.81
N ASP A 130 9.84 -3.39 -6.77
CA ASP A 130 9.61 -2.66 -8.01
C ASP A 130 8.86 -3.53 -9.02
N LEU A 131 7.66 -3.08 -9.41
CA LEU A 131 6.82 -3.76 -10.40
C LEU A 131 6.67 -2.94 -11.69
N GLN A 132 7.43 -1.86 -11.86
CA GLN A 132 7.24 -0.88 -12.94
C GLN A 132 7.43 -1.48 -14.34
N GLU A 133 8.33 -2.46 -14.49
CA GLU A 133 8.63 -3.07 -15.79
C GLU A 133 7.78 -4.32 -16.10
N ILE A 134 6.80 -4.64 -15.25
CA ILE A 134 5.99 -5.84 -15.43
C ILE A 134 4.82 -5.53 -16.36
N PRO A 135 4.62 -6.31 -17.44
CA PRO A 135 3.41 -6.21 -18.24
C PRO A 135 2.22 -6.61 -17.36
N LEU A 136 1.33 -5.64 -17.13
CA LEU A 136 0.10 -5.89 -16.38
C LEU A 136 -0.97 -6.49 -17.30
N PRO A 137 -1.84 -7.37 -16.77
CA PRO A 137 -2.97 -7.88 -17.54
C PRO A 137 -3.90 -6.73 -17.94
N GLU A 138 -4.46 -6.82 -19.15
CA GLU A 138 -5.40 -5.82 -19.68
C GLU A 138 -6.60 -5.62 -18.74
N GLN A 139 -7.03 -4.37 -18.59
CA GLN A 139 -8.27 -4.05 -17.88
C GLN A 139 -9.46 -4.13 -18.83
N ASN A 140 -10.41 -5.03 -18.56
CA ASN A 140 -11.70 -5.01 -19.24
C ASN A 140 -12.45 -3.71 -18.94
N LEU A 141 -13.20 -3.20 -19.93
CA LEU A 141 -13.91 -1.91 -19.87
C LEU A 141 -14.79 -1.75 -18.61
N ILE A 142 -15.41 -2.85 -18.16
CA ILE A 142 -16.26 -2.91 -16.96
C ILE A 142 -15.46 -2.59 -15.69
N ASN A 143 -14.21 -3.05 -15.59
CA ASN A 143 -13.35 -2.79 -14.43
C ASN A 143 -12.84 -1.35 -14.39
N ARG A 144 -12.89 -0.62 -15.51
CA ARG A 144 -12.53 0.82 -15.58
C ARG A 144 -13.66 1.73 -15.06
N LEU A 145 -14.90 1.24 -15.06
CA LEU A 145 -16.10 2.01 -14.71
C LEU A 145 -16.58 1.77 -13.27
N ALA A 146 -16.10 0.73 -12.60
CA ALA A 146 -16.41 0.44 -11.19
C ALA A 146 -15.51 1.20 -10.19
N LEU A 147 -14.86 2.28 -10.65
CA LEU A 147 -14.00 3.18 -9.88
C LEU A 147 -14.81 4.27 -9.16
#